data_AF-A0A6B3BU96-F1
#
_entry.id   AF-A0A6B3BU96-F1
#
_cell.length_a   1.000
_cell.length_b   1.000
_cell.length_c   1.000
_cell.angle_alpha   90.00
_cell.angle_beta   90.00
_cell.angle_gamma   90.00
#
_symmetry.space_group_name_H-M   'P 1'
#
loop_
_entity.id
_entity.type
_entity.pdbx_description
1 polymer ?
#
loop_
_entity_poly.entity_id
_entity_poly.type
_entity_poly.pdbx_seq_one_letter_code
_entity_poly.pdbx_strand_id
1 'polypeptide(L)'
;MDGNPASKTLTLPAVASGLLSTAEGFATTYKTTYAYTESGQLASYTTPAMGGLPEEKVIVRYNADGLPVSTSGTDWYTSQTSYSVYGEVLRTTTGEQGSRVWTTNLFDEATGQAETTLVDRESTSDATSGLTGHQVNARTYAYDLSGNITNTADTYAAVVDRQCFAEVG
;
A
#
# COMPACT_ATOMS: atom_id res chain seq x y z
N MET A 1 26.21 12.67 7.29
CA MET A 1 25.26 13.04 8.36
C MET A 1 24.22 13.88 7.68
N ASP A 2 23.27 13.17 7.12
CA ASP A 2 22.41 13.69 6.07
C ASP A 2 21.20 14.25 6.81
N GLY A 3 20.79 15.49 6.53
CA GLY A 3 19.90 16.33 7.35
C GLY A 3 18.45 15.83 7.56
N ASN A 4 18.25 14.53 7.65
CA ASN A 4 16.99 13.86 7.88
C ASN A 4 16.44 14.16 9.29
N PRO A 5 15.16 14.58 9.40
CA PRO A 5 14.56 14.93 10.67
C PRO A 5 14.35 13.70 11.55
N ALA A 6 14.87 13.71 12.78
CA ALA A 6 14.65 12.61 13.73
C ALA A 6 13.23 12.59 14.34
N SER A 7 12.51 13.72 14.29
CA SER A 7 11.13 13.79 14.77
C SER A 7 10.38 14.99 14.22
N LYS A 8 9.05 14.89 14.22
CA LYS A 8 8.10 15.98 13.98
C LYS A 8 7.11 16.04 15.14
N THR A 9 6.82 17.24 15.63
CA THR A 9 5.86 17.45 16.71
C THR A 9 4.72 18.34 16.21
N LEU A 10 3.49 17.85 16.32
CA LEU A 10 2.28 18.64 16.15
C LEU A 10 1.77 19.04 17.54
N THR A 11 1.70 20.35 17.78
CA THR A 11 1.10 20.91 18.99
C THR A 11 -0.24 21.52 18.62
N LEU A 12 -1.30 21.09 19.27
CA LEU A 12 -2.62 21.69 19.07
C LEU A 12 -2.66 23.05 19.77
N PRO A 13 -3.24 24.10 19.14
CA PRO A 13 -3.49 25.36 19.82
C PRO A 13 -4.35 25.11 21.06
N ALA A 14 -4.06 25.83 22.16
CA ALA A 14 -4.96 25.88 23.30
C ALA A 14 -6.27 26.54 22.84
N VAL A 15 -7.31 25.76 22.54
CA VAL A 15 -8.63 26.31 22.30
C VAL A 15 -9.26 26.65 23.65
N ALA A 16 -9.60 27.92 23.86
CA ALA A 16 -10.27 28.42 25.07
C ALA A 16 -11.72 27.88 25.23
N SER A 17 -12.11 26.84 24.50
CA SER A 17 -13.48 26.34 24.44
C SER A 17 -13.50 24.86 24.10
N GLY A 18 -13.57 24.02 25.14
CA GLY A 18 -14.26 22.71 25.24
C GLY A 18 -14.36 21.69 24.10
N LEU A 19 -13.68 21.85 22.95
CA LEU A 19 -13.81 20.97 21.79
C LEU A 19 -12.66 19.95 21.65
N LEU A 20 -11.54 20.21 22.34
CA LEU A 20 -10.32 19.40 22.34
C LEU A 20 -9.69 19.47 23.73
N SER A 21 -10.29 18.77 24.70
CA SER A 21 -9.76 18.72 26.05
C SER A 21 -8.99 17.41 26.31
N THR A 22 -7.98 17.46 27.16
CA THR A 22 -7.32 16.23 27.67
C THR A 22 -8.29 15.35 28.45
N ALA A 23 -9.38 15.93 28.97
CA ALA A 23 -10.47 15.22 29.61
C ALA A 23 -11.27 14.33 28.64
N GLU A 24 -11.27 14.64 27.34
CA GLU A 24 -11.90 13.85 26.27
C GLU A 24 -10.91 12.92 25.56
N GLY A 25 -9.71 12.71 26.13
CA GLY A 25 -8.72 11.77 25.62
C GLY A 25 -7.80 12.30 24.52
N PHE A 26 -7.82 13.61 24.24
CA PHE A 26 -6.89 14.23 23.29
C PHE A 26 -5.58 14.65 23.96
N ALA A 27 -4.45 14.29 23.36
CA ALA A 27 -3.17 14.86 23.74
C ALA A 27 -3.05 16.28 23.16
N THR A 28 -2.36 17.18 23.88
CA THR A 28 -2.03 18.53 23.40
C THR A 28 -0.84 18.52 22.43
N THR A 29 -0.10 17.43 22.40
CA THR A 29 1.11 17.26 21.60
C THR A 29 1.19 15.85 21.06
N TYR A 30 1.46 15.74 19.77
CA TYR A 30 1.62 14.49 19.03
C TYR A 30 3.00 14.47 18.39
N LYS A 31 3.86 13.56 18.85
CA LYS A 31 5.22 13.43 18.35
C LYS A 31 5.32 12.20 17.45
N THR A 32 5.83 12.40 16.24
CA THR A 32 6.26 11.33 15.35
C THR A 32 7.78 11.28 15.36
N THR A 33 8.37 10.10 15.53
CA THR A 33 9.83 9.90 15.43
C THR A 33 10.17 9.13 14.16
N TYR A 34 11.38 9.33 13.66
CA TYR A 34 11.89 8.69 12.45
C TYR A 34 13.26 8.10 12.74
N ALA A 35 13.54 6.94 12.15
CA ALA A 35 14.87 6.34 12.09
C ALA A 35 15.19 6.01 10.64
N TYR A 36 16.46 6.16 10.28
CA TYR A 36 16.93 6.00 8.91
C TYR A 36 18.01 4.92 8.82
N THR A 37 18.13 4.30 7.66
CA THR A 37 19.24 3.43 7.30
C THR A 37 20.54 4.24 7.20
N GLU A 38 21.68 3.54 7.12
CA GLU A 38 22.97 4.19 6.87
C GLU A 38 23.00 4.94 5.52
N SER A 39 22.23 4.47 4.53
CA SER A 39 22.01 5.12 3.23
C SER A 39 21.00 6.28 3.27
N GLY A 40 20.47 6.64 4.44
CA GLY A 40 19.52 7.75 4.61
C GLY A 40 18.07 7.44 4.25
N GLN A 41 17.72 6.20 3.93
CA GLN A 41 16.35 5.77 3.65
C GLN A 41 15.55 5.60 4.96
N LEU A 42 14.23 5.78 4.93
CA LEU A 42 13.41 5.66 6.14
C LEU A 42 13.35 4.19 6.61
N ALA A 43 13.97 3.87 7.73
CA ALA A 43 13.94 2.51 8.30
C ALA A 43 12.71 2.27 9.18
N SER A 44 12.28 3.29 9.94
CA SER A 44 11.03 3.22 10.70
C SER A 44 10.50 4.60 11.04
N TYR A 45 9.20 4.68 11.30
CA TYR A 45 8.60 5.83 11.99
C TYR A 45 7.66 5.36 13.09
N THR A 46 7.51 6.15 14.14
CA THR A 46 6.57 5.87 15.23
C THR A 46 5.51 6.94 15.26
N THR A 47 4.25 6.56 15.08
CA THR A 47 3.09 7.44 15.25
C THR A 47 2.68 7.46 16.72
N PRO A 48 2.25 8.61 17.26
CA PRO A 48 1.80 8.69 18.64
C PRO A 48 0.42 8.03 18.80
N ALA A 49 0.09 7.63 20.03
CA ALA A 49 -1.28 7.25 20.37
C ALA A 49 -2.25 8.41 20.07
N MET A 50 -3.31 8.13 19.32
CA MET A 50 -4.31 9.12 18.90
C MET A 50 -5.63 8.44 18.56
N GLY A 51 -6.76 9.07 18.88
CA GLY A 51 -8.08 8.59 18.45
C GLY A 51 -8.45 7.22 19.01
N GLY A 52 -7.95 6.87 20.20
CA GLY A 52 -8.17 5.55 20.83
C GLY A 52 -7.24 4.44 20.33
N LEU A 53 -6.37 4.71 19.37
CA LEU A 53 -5.34 3.78 18.90
C LEU A 53 -4.05 3.94 19.71
N PRO A 54 -3.34 2.84 20.02
CA PRO A 54 -2.04 2.90 20.66
C PRO A 54 -1.00 3.55 19.74
N GLU A 55 0.15 3.88 20.32
CA GLU A 55 1.34 4.21 19.55
C GLU A 55 1.70 3.05 18.60
N GLU A 56 2.09 3.36 17.37
CA GLU A 56 2.48 2.34 16.40
C GLU A 56 3.85 2.65 15.79
N LYS A 57 4.73 1.65 15.82
CA LYS A 57 6.01 1.71 15.11
C LYS A 57 5.89 0.96 13.79
N VAL A 58 5.98 1.69 12.69
CA VAL A 58 6.01 1.14 11.33
C VAL A 58 7.45 1.01 10.87
N ILE A 59 7.80 -0.15 10.34
CA ILE A 59 9.14 -0.53 9.89
C ILE A 59 9.09 -0.81 8.39
N VAL A 60 10.07 -0.26 7.67
CA VAL A 60 10.28 -0.52 6.24
C VAL A 60 11.62 -1.25 6.07
N ARG A 61 11.64 -2.30 5.26
CA ARG A 61 12.86 -3.02 4.88
C ARG A 61 13.08 -2.90 3.39
N TYR A 62 14.35 -2.89 2.99
CA TYR A 62 14.77 -2.69 1.61
C TYR A 62 15.63 -3.86 1.13
N ASN A 63 15.63 -4.13 -0.17
CA ASN A 63 16.60 -5.02 -0.81
C ASN A 63 17.95 -4.29 -1.04
N ALA A 64 18.91 -5.00 -1.66
CA ALA A 64 20.23 -4.45 -1.96
C ALA A 64 20.21 -3.25 -2.93
N ASP A 65 19.18 -3.13 -3.75
CA ASP A 65 18.97 -2.03 -4.70
C ASP A 65 18.26 -0.83 -4.06
N GLY A 66 17.95 -0.91 -2.76
CA GLY A 66 17.25 0.14 -2.03
C GLY A 66 15.74 0.20 -2.29
N LEU A 67 15.14 -0.83 -2.90
CA LEU A 67 13.69 -0.94 -3.12
C LEU A 67 12.99 -1.56 -1.89
N PRO A 68 11.82 -1.03 -1.46
CA PRO A 68 11.13 -1.52 -0.27
C PRO A 68 10.55 -2.92 -0.49
N VAL A 69 10.91 -3.88 0.36
CA VAL A 69 10.45 -5.27 0.26
C VAL A 69 9.42 -5.66 1.31
N SER A 70 9.35 -4.92 2.42
CA SER A 70 8.32 -5.16 3.44
C SER A 70 8.00 -3.88 4.21
N THR A 71 6.73 -3.72 4.57
CA THR A 71 6.24 -2.72 5.51
C THR A 71 5.37 -3.40 6.56
N SER A 72 5.71 -3.20 7.83
CA SER A 72 5.01 -3.82 8.97
C SER A 72 4.86 -2.83 10.11
N GLY A 73 3.71 -2.84 10.79
CA GLY A 73 3.46 -2.11 12.02
C GLY A 73 3.01 -3.07 13.11
N THR A 74 1.84 -2.79 13.68
CA THR A 74 1.09 -3.73 14.52
C THR A 74 0.74 -5.00 13.74
N ASP A 75 0.53 -4.87 12.43
CA ASP A 75 0.23 -5.95 11.49
C ASP A 75 1.19 -5.96 10.28
N TRP A 76 1.05 -6.99 9.44
CA TRP A 76 1.75 -7.12 8.17
C TRP A 76 1.01 -6.40 7.03
N TYR A 77 1.35 -5.14 6.76
CA TYR A 77 0.76 -4.39 5.64
C TYR A 77 1.26 -4.86 4.29
N THR A 78 2.57 -5.10 4.17
CA THR A 78 3.18 -5.73 3.00
C THR A 78 4.32 -6.60 3.50
N SER A 79 4.12 -7.90 3.52
CA SER A 79 5.11 -8.86 4.03
C SER A 79 6.20 -9.15 3.00
N GLN A 80 5.92 -9.00 1.71
CA GLN A 80 6.89 -9.21 0.63
C GLN A 80 6.56 -8.35 -0.60
N THR A 81 7.60 -7.89 -1.30
CA THR A 81 7.51 -7.32 -2.65
C THR A 81 8.62 -7.87 -3.52
N SER A 82 8.29 -8.17 -4.78
CA SER A 82 9.24 -8.59 -5.81
C SER A 82 9.21 -7.60 -6.97
N TYR A 83 10.37 -7.42 -7.61
CA TYR A 83 10.60 -6.39 -8.61
C TYR A 83 11.16 -6.95 -9.90
N SER A 84 10.86 -6.29 -11.02
CA SER A 84 11.55 -6.52 -12.30
C SER A 84 12.96 -5.92 -12.25
N VAL A 85 13.78 -6.24 -13.25
CA VAL A 85 15.10 -5.61 -13.43
C VAL A 85 15.01 -4.10 -13.69
N TYR A 86 13.83 -3.60 -14.06
CA TYR A 86 13.54 -2.19 -14.29
C TYR A 86 12.95 -1.49 -13.04
N GLY A 87 12.78 -2.22 -11.93
CA GLY A 87 12.22 -1.69 -10.68
C GLY A 87 10.70 -1.65 -10.65
N GLU A 88 10.02 -2.30 -11.58
CA GLU A 88 8.55 -2.43 -11.58
C GLU A 88 8.13 -3.44 -10.51
N VAL A 89 7.01 -3.19 -9.81
CA VAL A 89 6.49 -4.13 -8.80
C VAL A 89 5.79 -5.30 -9.51
N LEU A 90 6.44 -6.47 -9.51
CA LEU A 90 5.89 -7.70 -10.09
C LEU A 90 4.86 -8.35 -9.18
N ARG A 91 5.10 -8.35 -7.86
CA ARG A 91 4.16 -8.93 -6.91
C ARG A 91 4.32 -8.34 -5.52
N THR A 92 3.21 -8.07 -4.86
CA THR A 92 3.14 -7.80 -3.42
C THR A 92 2.42 -8.93 -2.68
N THR A 93 2.78 -9.14 -1.42
CA THR A 93 2.03 -9.97 -0.47
C THR A 93 1.61 -9.10 0.71
N THR A 94 0.32 -9.05 0.98
CA THR A 94 -0.30 -8.25 2.05
C THR A 94 -0.98 -9.16 3.05
N GLY A 95 -0.95 -8.80 4.34
CA GLY A 95 -1.60 -9.56 5.40
C GLY A 95 -0.72 -10.64 6.01
N GLU A 96 -1.26 -11.22 7.08
CA GLU A 96 -0.63 -12.28 7.86
C GLU A 96 -0.83 -13.65 7.22
N GLN A 97 0.02 -14.62 7.58
CA GLN A 97 -0.13 -16.00 7.13
C GLN A 97 -1.52 -16.56 7.44
N GLY A 98 -2.14 -17.23 6.47
CA GLY A 98 -3.50 -17.74 6.54
C GLY A 98 -4.55 -16.76 6.02
N SER A 99 -4.21 -15.48 5.90
CA SER A 99 -5.11 -14.41 5.43
C SER A 99 -4.43 -13.48 4.42
N ARG A 100 -3.45 -13.99 3.67
CA ARG A 100 -2.71 -13.17 2.70
C ARG A 100 -3.54 -12.82 1.47
N VAL A 101 -3.21 -11.67 0.90
CA VAL A 101 -3.63 -11.26 -0.45
C VAL A 101 -2.37 -11.00 -1.27
N TRP A 102 -2.37 -11.48 -2.51
CA TRP A 102 -1.33 -11.21 -3.48
C TRP A 102 -1.86 -10.33 -4.59
N THR A 103 -1.10 -9.29 -4.94
CA THR A 103 -1.31 -8.53 -6.17
C THR A 103 -0.13 -8.81 -7.08
N THR A 104 -0.38 -9.37 -8.26
CA THR A 104 0.65 -9.68 -9.27
C THR A 104 0.42 -8.81 -10.49
N ASN A 105 1.47 -8.17 -11.02
CA ASN A 105 1.41 -7.36 -12.23
C ASN A 105 2.23 -8.02 -13.33
N LEU A 106 1.65 -8.10 -14.52
CA LEU A 106 2.29 -8.53 -15.76
C LEU A 106 2.46 -7.31 -16.66
N PHE A 107 3.64 -7.18 -17.24
CA PHE A 107 4.01 -6.04 -18.07
C PHE A 107 4.44 -6.53 -19.45
N ASP A 108 4.14 -5.75 -20.48
CA ASP A 108 4.69 -5.93 -21.81
C ASP A 108 6.19 -5.58 -21.78
N GLU A 109 7.03 -6.54 -22.15
CA GLU A 109 8.49 -6.41 -22.01
C GLU A 109 9.10 -5.32 -22.92
N ALA A 110 8.43 -4.98 -24.03
CA ALA A 110 8.93 -4.02 -25.00
C ALA A 110 8.59 -2.57 -24.63
N THR A 111 7.44 -2.36 -23.99
CA THR A 111 6.87 -1.04 -23.69
C THR A 111 6.87 -0.68 -22.21
N GLY A 112 6.99 -1.68 -21.31
CA GLY A 112 6.85 -1.49 -19.86
C GLY A 112 5.41 -1.18 -19.44
N GLN A 113 4.42 -1.36 -20.32
CA GLN A 113 3.02 -1.13 -20.01
C GLN A 113 2.45 -2.30 -19.21
N ALA A 114 1.66 -2.01 -18.18
CA ALA A 114 0.98 -3.05 -17.41
C ALA A 114 -0.12 -3.70 -18.27
N GLU A 115 0.00 -4.99 -18.55
CA GLU A 115 -1.01 -5.73 -19.32
C GLU A 115 -2.11 -6.28 -18.41
N THR A 116 -1.71 -6.79 -17.25
CA THR A 116 -2.62 -7.48 -16.33
C THR A 116 -2.23 -7.26 -14.87
N THR A 117 -3.22 -7.00 -14.03
CA THR A 117 -3.10 -7.09 -12.57
C THR A 117 -4.01 -8.21 -12.06
N LEU A 118 -3.42 -9.19 -11.39
CA LEU A 118 -4.12 -10.30 -10.74
C LEU A 118 -4.17 -10.05 -9.23
N VAL A 119 -5.33 -10.28 -8.62
CA VAL A 119 -5.49 -10.28 -7.16
C VAL A 119 -5.96 -11.66 -6.72
N ASP A 120 -5.19 -12.29 -5.84
CA ASP A 120 -5.46 -13.60 -5.26
C ASP A 120 -5.48 -13.54 -3.72
N ARG A 121 -6.27 -14.40 -3.07
CA ARG A 121 -6.37 -14.56 -1.62
C ARG A 121 -5.95 -15.95 -1.17
N GLU A 122 -5.30 -16.04 -0.02
CA GLU A 122 -4.83 -17.30 0.58
C GLU A 122 -6.00 -18.14 1.10
N SER A 123 -6.76 -17.58 2.04
CA SER A 123 -7.90 -18.29 2.61
C SER A 123 -9.13 -18.16 1.72
N THR A 124 -9.81 -19.27 1.46
CA THR A 124 -11.14 -19.34 0.83
C THR A 124 -12.24 -19.64 1.84
N SER A 125 -11.93 -19.62 3.15
CA SER A 125 -12.87 -20.05 4.19
C SER A 125 -13.98 -19.03 4.48
N ASP A 126 -13.84 -17.80 4.00
CA ASP A 126 -14.84 -16.75 4.17
C ASP A 126 -16.02 -16.96 3.23
N ALA A 127 -17.03 -17.67 3.74
CA ALA A 127 -18.28 -17.94 3.05
C ALA A 127 -19.14 -16.68 2.82
N THR A 128 -18.81 -15.53 3.42
CA THR A 128 -19.58 -14.29 3.26
C THR A 128 -19.12 -13.46 2.07
N SER A 129 -17.93 -13.74 1.54
CA SER A 129 -17.32 -12.96 0.45
C SER A 129 -18.00 -13.10 -0.92
N GLY A 130 -18.82 -14.15 -1.11
CA GLY A 130 -19.36 -14.50 -2.43
C GLY A 130 -18.30 -15.03 -3.42
N LEU A 131 -17.05 -15.16 -2.98
CA LEU A 131 -15.95 -15.70 -3.77
C LEU A 131 -15.87 -17.22 -3.59
N THR A 132 -15.60 -17.95 -4.67
CA THR A 132 -15.58 -19.43 -4.69
C THR A 132 -14.17 -20.01 -4.82
N GLY A 133 -13.16 -19.17 -5.00
CA GLY A 133 -11.77 -19.59 -5.17
C GLY A 133 -10.76 -18.56 -4.68
N HIS A 134 -9.49 -18.79 -5.01
CA HIS A 134 -8.39 -17.90 -4.61
C HIS A 134 -8.36 -16.60 -5.41
N GLN A 135 -8.75 -16.63 -6.68
CA GLN A 135 -8.74 -15.41 -7.49
C GLN A 135 -9.88 -14.48 -7.05
N VAL A 136 -9.51 -13.24 -6.73
CA VAL A 136 -10.44 -12.15 -6.42
C VAL A 136 -10.76 -11.37 -7.68
N ASN A 137 -9.75 -11.10 -8.51
CA ASN A 137 -9.88 -10.29 -9.71
C ASN A 137 -8.73 -10.55 -10.70
N ALA A 138 -9.03 -10.44 -11.99
CA ALA A 138 -8.06 -10.19 -13.05
C ALA A 138 -8.44 -8.93 -13.80
N ARG A 139 -7.61 -7.89 -13.73
CA ARG A 139 -7.76 -6.66 -14.48
C ARG A 139 -6.82 -6.68 -15.67
N THR A 140 -7.34 -6.44 -16.87
CA THR A 140 -6.55 -6.26 -18.10
C THR A 140 -6.63 -4.83 -18.60
N TYR A 141 -5.59 -4.38 -19.28
CA TYR A 141 -5.49 -3.04 -19.83
C TYR A 141 -5.21 -3.09 -21.34
N ALA A 142 -5.78 -2.16 -22.08
CA ALA A 142 -5.43 -1.93 -23.48
C ALA A 142 -5.06 -0.47 -23.71
N TYR A 143 -4.12 -0.24 -24.60
CA TYR A 143 -3.51 1.06 -24.85
C TYR A 143 -3.64 1.46 -26.32
N ASP A 144 -3.69 2.77 -26.59
CA ASP A 144 -3.44 3.30 -27.93
C ASP A 144 -1.93 3.41 -28.22
N LEU A 145 -1.58 3.81 -29.45
CA LEU A 145 -0.17 3.98 -29.85
C LEU A 145 0.57 5.09 -29.08
N SER A 146 -0.17 5.99 -28.43
CA SER A 146 0.40 7.05 -27.59
C SER A 146 0.59 6.60 -26.13
N GLY A 147 0.11 5.41 -25.77
CA GLY A 147 0.16 4.85 -24.42
C GLY A 147 -1.01 5.25 -23.53
N ASN A 148 -2.08 5.84 -24.08
CA ASN A 148 -3.29 6.11 -23.30
C ASN A 148 -4.10 4.83 -23.10
N ILE A 149 -4.65 4.63 -21.89
CA ILE A 149 -5.55 3.49 -21.64
C ILE A 149 -6.86 3.71 -22.40
N THR A 150 -7.20 2.78 -23.28
CA THR A 150 -8.46 2.74 -24.02
C THR A 150 -9.45 1.74 -23.43
N ASN A 151 -8.96 0.78 -22.66
CA ASN A 151 -9.78 -0.23 -22.02
C ASN A 151 -9.22 -0.68 -20.68
N THR A 152 -10.12 -0.86 -19.72
CA THR A 152 -9.86 -1.64 -18.51
C THR A 152 -10.97 -2.68 -18.37
N ALA A 153 -10.61 -3.95 -18.19
CA ALA A 153 -11.57 -5.02 -17.97
C ALA A 153 -11.23 -5.83 -16.72
N ASP A 154 -12.14 -5.81 -15.75
CA ASP A 154 -12.11 -6.62 -14.53
C ASP A 154 -12.87 -7.92 -14.75
N THR A 155 -12.22 -9.05 -14.49
CA THR A 155 -12.79 -10.38 -14.64
C THR A 155 -12.75 -11.13 -13.32
N TYR A 156 -13.88 -11.74 -12.97
CA TYR A 156 -13.97 -12.74 -11.91
C TYR A 156 -14.88 -13.88 -12.37
N ALA A 157 -14.35 -15.10 -12.38
CA ALA A 157 -15.02 -16.27 -12.96
C ALA A 157 -15.54 -15.97 -14.39
N ALA A 158 -16.85 -16.03 -14.62
CA ALA A 158 -17.47 -15.73 -15.90
C ALA A 158 -17.98 -14.28 -16.03
N VAL A 159 -17.81 -13.46 -14.99
CA VAL A 159 -18.30 -12.08 -14.95
C VAL A 159 -17.18 -11.13 -15.37
N VAL A 160 -17.49 -10.24 -16.31
CA VAL A 160 -16.58 -9.21 -16.80
C VAL A 160 -17.25 -7.85 -16.66
N ASP A 161 -16.59 -6.92 -15.97
CA ASP A 161 -16.89 -5.49 -16.01
C ASP A 161 -15.84 -4.80 -16.88
N ARG A 162 -16.27 -4.01 -17.86
CA ARG A 162 -15.38 -3.40 -18.85
C ARG A 162 -15.71 -1.94 -19.06
N GLN A 163 -14.71 -1.10 -18.82
CA GLN A 163 -14.76 0.34 -19.05
C GLN A 163 -13.94 0.67 -20.29
N CYS A 164 -14.54 1.40 -21.22
CA CYS A 164 -13.91 1.82 -22.47
C CYS A 164 -13.74 3.35 -22.46
N PHE A 165 -12.58 3.81 -22.90
CA PHE A 165 -12.21 5.22 -22.94
C PHE A 165 -11.85 5.62 -24.36
N ALA A 166 -12.28 6.81 -24.75
CA ALA A 166 -11.90 7.45 -26.00
C ALA A 166 -11.62 8.91 -25.72
N GLU A 167 -10.53 9.43 -26.28
CA GLU A 167 -10.23 10.85 -26.25
C GLU A 167 -11.29 11.62 -27.05
N VAL A 168 -11.83 12.70 -26.47
CA VAL A 168 -12.68 13.64 -27.22
C VAL A 168 -11.75 14.71 -27.81
N GLY A 169 -11.56 14.66 -29.13
CA GLY A 169 -10.78 15.63 -29.89
C GLY A 169 -11.46 16.98 -30.08
#